data_AF-A0A7V3KZY1-F1
#
_entry.id   AF-A0A7V3KZY1-F1
#
_cell.length_a   1.000
_cell.length_b   1.000
_cell.length_c   1.000
_cell.angle_alpha   90.00
_cell.angle_beta   90.00
_cell.angle_gamma   90.00
#
_symmetry.space_group_name_H-M   'P 1'
#
loop_
_entity.id
_entity.type
_entity.pdbx_description
1 polymer ?
#
loop_
_entity_poly.entity_id
_entity_poly.type
_entity_poly.pdbx_seq_one_letter_code
_entity_poly.pdbx_strand_id
1 'polypeptide(L)'
;MTDKAWKRRERDIAEFFHGERNPLSGSSSKHTRADVIHDNFFIEVKLRKRHSAITLWDEVKVMADKENKTPVICLCEKNRPGFWILIHSEDFLKI
;
A
#
# COMPACT_ATOMS: atom_id res chain seq x y z
N MET A 1 -16.01 -21.82 -0.66
CA MET A 1 -16.35 -20.39 -0.59
C MET A 1 -15.29 -19.61 -1.35
N THR A 2 -15.64 -18.95 -2.44
CA THR A 2 -14.69 -18.14 -3.22
C THR A 2 -14.16 -17.01 -2.35
N ASP A 3 -12.85 -16.88 -2.27
CA ASP A 3 -12.23 -15.86 -1.44
C ASP A 3 -12.54 -14.47 -1.99
N LYS A 4 -13.07 -13.58 -1.15
CA LYS A 4 -13.41 -12.22 -1.59
C LYS A 4 -12.10 -11.52 -1.97
N ALA A 5 -12.08 -10.81 -3.10
CA ALA A 5 -10.86 -10.18 -3.63
C ALA A 5 -10.12 -9.30 -2.60
N TRP A 6 -10.86 -8.60 -1.73
CA TRP A 6 -10.27 -7.77 -0.67
C TRP A 6 -9.55 -8.60 0.40
N LYS A 7 -10.09 -9.77 0.80
CA LYS A 7 -9.45 -10.67 1.76
C LYS A 7 -8.16 -11.27 1.21
N ARG A 8 -8.16 -11.58 -0.09
CA ARG A 8 -6.95 -12.03 -0.79
C ARG A 8 -5.88 -10.94 -0.78
N ARG A 9 -6.26 -9.71 -1.13
CA ARG A 9 -5.32 -8.59 -1.10
C ARG A 9 -4.73 -8.35 0.29
N GLU A 10 -5.54 -8.44 1.34
CA GLU A 10 -5.04 -8.32 2.72
C GLU A 10 -4.01 -9.39 3.07
N ARG A 11 -4.22 -10.65 2.65
CA ARG A 11 -3.23 -11.73 2.86
C ARG A 11 -1.94 -11.49 2.08
N ASP A 12 -2.05 -11.11 0.81
CA ASP A 12 -0.87 -10.83 -0.03
C ASP A 12 -0.01 -9.71 0.59
N ILE A 13 -0.65 -8.68 1.17
CA ILE A 13 0.05 -7.59 1.85
C ILE A 13 0.61 -8.02 3.21
N ALA A 14 -0.13 -8.81 3.99
CA ALA A 14 0.38 -9.35 5.25
C ALA A 14 1.65 -10.18 5.01
N GLU A 15 1.65 -11.04 3.98
CA GLU A 15 2.81 -11.84 3.59
C GLU A 15 4.00 -10.96 3.18
N PHE A 16 3.78 -9.91 2.37
CA PHE A 16 4.82 -8.97 1.97
C PHE A 16 5.51 -8.29 3.17
N PHE A 17 4.74 -7.93 4.20
CA PHE A 17 5.27 -7.31 5.42
C PHE A 17 5.69 -8.33 6.49
N HIS A 18 5.70 -9.64 6.20
CA HIS A 18 5.96 -10.69 7.18
C HIS A 18 5.07 -10.60 8.44
N GLY A 19 3.84 -10.14 8.27
CA GLY A 19 2.82 -10.05 9.32
C GLY A 19 1.69 -11.04 9.13
N GLU A 20 0.66 -10.92 9.96
CA GLU A 20 -0.54 -11.76 9.90
C GLU A 20 -1.79 -10.94 9.63
N ARG A 21 -2.70 -11.46 8.80
CA ARG A 21 -3.97 -10.76 8.54
C ARG A 21 -4.83 -10.72 9.79
N ASN A 22 -5.26 -9.54 10.21
CA ASN A 22 -6.12 -9.38 11.38
C ASN A 22 -7.57 -9.84 11.09
N PRO A 23 -8.08 -10.90 11.73
CA PRO A 23 -9.48 -11.28 11.58
C PRO A 23 -10.39 -10.23 12.25
N LEU A 24 -11.46 -9.85 11.57
CA LEU A 24 -12.42 -8.84 12.07
C LEU A 24 -11.75 -7.48 12.36
N SER A 25 -10.80 -7.06 11.50
CA SER A 25 -10.13 -5.76 11.58
C SER A 25 -11.13 -4.58 11.63
N GLY A 26 -10.70 -3.46 12.22
CA GLY A 26 -11.56 -2.34 12.60
C GLY A 26 -11.91 -2.34 14.09
N SER A 27 -13.17 -2.08 14.44
CA SER A 27 -13.58 -1.88 15.86
C SER A 27 -13.71 -3.16 16.68
N SER A 28 -13.81 -4.33 16.03
CA SER A 28 -14.15 -5.60 16.70
C SER A 28 -12.95 -6.53 16.95
N SER A 29 -11.75 -6.18 16.47
CA SER A 29 -10.54 -6.94 16.76
C SER A 29 -10.03 -6.66 18.17
N LYS A 30 -9.53 -7.71 18.85
CA LYS A 30 -8.93 -7.64 20.19
C LYS A 30 -7.41 -7.45 20.17
N HIS A 31 -6.78 -7.45 18.98
CA HIS A 31 -5.31 -7.34 18.84
C HIS A 31 -4.88 -5.94 18.41
N THR A 32 -5.37 -5.48 17.25
CA THR A 32 -5.09 -4.15 16.69
C THR A 32 -6.27 -3.69 15.85
N ARG A 33 -6.35 -2.39 15.57
CA ARG A 33 -7.36 -1.85 14.64
C ARG A 33 -6.92 -1.91 13.18
N ALA A 34 -5.63 -2.15 12.92
CA ALA A 34 -5.06 -2.31 11.58
C ALA A 34 -5.56 -3.58 10.88
N ASP A 35 -5.42 -3.64 9.56
CA ASP A 35 -5.79 -4.81 8.75
C ASP A 35 -4.74 -5.94 8.83
N VAL A 36 -3.49 -5.60 9.18
CA VAL A 36 -2.39 -6.55 9.41
C VAL A 36 -1.85 -6.37 10.82
N ILE A 37 -1.66 -7.49 11.52
CA ILE A 37 -0.94 -7.59 12.79
C ILE A 37 0.55 -7.60 12.46
N HIS A 38 1.26 -6.58 12.94
CA HIS A 38 2.70 -6.42 12.76
C HIS A 38 3.27 -5.62 13.93
N ASP A 39 4.49 -5.95 14.37
CA ASP A 39 5.07 -5.37 15.59
C ASP A 39 5.42 -3.89 15.43
N ASN A 40 5.88 -3.48 14.25
CA ASN A 40 6.40 -2.13 14.00
C ASN A 40 5.50 -1.24 13.15
N PHE A 41 4.50 -1.79 12.46
CA PHE A 41 3.77 -1.07 11.42
C PHE A 41 2.26 -1.15 11.67
N PHE A 42 1.60 0.00 11.53
CA PHE A 42 0.14 0.07 11.48
C PHE A 42 -0.31 0.06 10.01
N ILE A 43 -0.71 -1.11 9.51
CA ILE A 43 -0.98 -1.33 8.09
C ILE A 43 -2.49 -1.35 7.82
N GLU A 44 -2.95 -0.37 7.05
CA GLU A 44 -4.32 -0.27 6.56
C GLU A 44 -4.36 -0.64 5.06
N VAL A 45 -5.29 -1.51 4.66
CA VAL A 45 -5.41 -1.99 3.28
C VAL A 45 -6.66 -1.38 2.63
N LYS A 46 -6.47 -0.75 1.47
CA LYS A 46 -7.57 -0.19 0.68
C LYS A 46 -7.58 -0.75 -0.74
N LEU A 47 -8.43 -1.75 -0.98
CA LEU A 47 -8.78 -2.16 -2.33
C LEU A 47 -9.94 -1.31 -2.87
N ARG A 48 -9.71 -0.64 -3.99
CA ARG A 48 -10.70 0.17 -4.71
C ARG A 48 -10.59 -0.11 -6.20
N LYS A 49 -11.64 0.23 -6.96
CA LYS A 49 -11.61 0.17 -8.43
C LYS A 49 -10.55 1.11 -9.00
N ARG A 50 -10.33 2.27 -8.37
CA ARG A 50 -9.33 3.27 -8.74
C ARG A 50 -8.91 4.08 -7.52
N HIS A 51 -7.62 4.43 -7.47
CA HIS A 51 -7.05 5.40 -6.54
C HIS A 51 -6.40 6.51 -7.36
N SER A 52 -6.63 7.77 -7.02
CA SER A 52 -6.05 8.92 -7.76
C SER A 52 -4.53 8.89 -7.74
N ALA A 53 -3.93 8.55 -6.59
CA ALA A 53 -2.48 8.45 -6.46
C ALA A 53 -1.87 7.32 -7.33
N ILE A 54 -2.58 6.19 -7.49
CA ILE A 54 -2.14 5.11 -8.39
C ILE A 54 -2.27 5.53 -9.86
N THR A 55 -3.33 6.27 -10.22
CA THR A 55 -3.42 6.84 -11.58
C THR A 55 -2.25 7.76 -11.92
N LEU A 56 -1.86 8.63 -10.99
CA LEU A 56 -0.68 9.47 -11.18
C LEU A 56 0.59 8.61 -11.34
N TRP A 57 0.68 7.51 -10.59
CA TRP A 57 1.78 6.56 -10.70
C TRP A 57 1.85 5.89 -12.08
N ASP A 58 0.72 5.48 -12.65
CA ASP A 58 0.67 4.88 -13.99
C ASP A 58 1.24 5.84 -15.06
N GLU A 59 0.90 7.13 -14.97
CA GLU A 59 1.38 8.17 -15.89
C GLU A 59 2.90 8.43 -15.71
N VAL A 60 3.36 8.53 -14.46
CA VAL A 60 4.78 8.74 -14.14
C VAL A 60 5.63 7.55 -14.56
N LYS A 61 5.13 6.32 -14.39
CA LYS A 61 5.84 5.10 -14.79
C LYS A 61 6.19 5.10 -16.27
N VAL A 62 5.27 5.50 -17.15
CA VAL A 62 5.53 5.57 -18.61
C VAL A 62 6.70 6.50 -18.93
N MET A 63 6.85 7.60 -18.18
CA MET A 63 7.97 8.53 -18.37
C MET A 63 9.27 7.98 -17.78
N ALA A 64 9.21 7.41 -16.57
CA ALA A 64 10.37 6.84 -15.89
C ALA A 64 10.96 5.64 -16.66
N ASP A 65 10.11 4.78 -17.23
CA ASP A 65 10.53 3.62 -18.01
C ASP A 65 11.27 4.06 -19.30
N LYS A 66 10.87 5.16 -19.94
CA LYS A 66 11.60 5.73 -21.11
C LYS A 66 13.01 6.21 -20.76
N GLU A 67 13.20 6.63 -19.51
CA GLU A 67 14.49 7.07 -18.99
C GLU A 67 15.26 5.94 -18.29
N ASN A 68 14.75 4.71 -18.27
CA ASN A 68 15.29 3.57 -17.51
C ASN A 68 15.49 3.89 -16.01
N LYS A 69 14.51 4.57 -15.40
CA LYS A 69 14.53 4.96 -13.98
C LYS A 69 13.39 4.29 -13.20
N THR A 70 13.62 4.10 -11.90
CA THR A 70 12.57 3.63 -10.97
C THR A 70 11.56 4.76 -10.71
N PRO A 71 10.25 4.54 -10.93
CA PRO A 71 9.23 5.56 -10.70
C PRO A 71 8.97 5.77 -9.19
N VAL A 72 9.11 7.03 -8.75
CA VAL A 72 8.78 7.46 -7.38
C VAL A 72 7.96 8.74 -7.46
N ILE A 73 6.84 8.79 -6.74
CA ILE A 73 6.04 10.00 -6.60
C ILE A 73 6.19 10.56 -5.19
N CYS A 74 6.51 11.85 -5.12
CA CYS A 74 6.46 12.61 -3.88
C CYS A 74 5.20 13.49 -3.88
N LEU A 75 4.28 13.24 -2.96
CA LEU A 75 3.08 14.06 -2.76
C LEU A 75 3.29 15.03 -1.60
N CYS A 76 2.89 16.28 -1.78
CA CYS A 76 2.97 17.34 -0.77
C CYS A 76 1.62 18.02 -0.63
N GLU A 77 1.32 18.52 0.57
CA GLU A 77 0.14 19.33 0.83
C GLU A 77 0.55 20.72 1.30
N LYS A 78 -0.16 21.75 0.85
CA LYS A 78 0.11 23.13 1.26
C LYS A 78 0.01 23.25 2.78
N ASN A 79 0.98 23.92 3.39
CA ASN A 79 1.09 24.12 4.84
C ASN A 79 1.29 22.84 5.65
N ARG A 80 1.74 21.74 5.03
CA ARG A 80 2.09 20.51 5.73
C ARG A 80 3.58 20.19 5.49
N PRO A 81 4.40 20.07 6.55
CA PRO A 81 5.82 19.80 6.39
C PRO A 81 6.07 18.38 5.85
N GLY A 82 7.14 18.23 5.06
CA GLY A 82 7.53 16.96 4.47
C GLY A 82 6.75 16.58 3.21
N PHE A 83 6.84 15.31 2.84
CA PHE A 83 6.19 14.72 1.68
C PHE A 83 5.91 13.23 1.91
N TRP A 84 4.93 12.68 1.19
CA TRP A 84 4.67 11.24 1.15
C TRP A 84 5.31 10.63 -0.07
N ILE A 85 5.91 9.47 0.13
CA ILE A 85 6.52 8.68 -0.94
C ILE A 85 5.52 7.60 -1.36
N LEU A 86 5.12 7.63 -2.63
CA LEU A 86 4.43 6.52 -3.28
C LEU A 86 5.41 5.83 -4.22
N ILE A 87 5.59 4.54 -3.97
CA ILE A 87 6.38 3.62 -4.78
C ILE A 87 5.64 2.29 -4.84
N HIS A 88 5.71 1.60 -5.98
CA HIS A 88 5.13 0.28 -6.10
C HIS A 88 5.97 -0.73 -5.29
N SER A 89 5.33 -1.75 -4.70
CA SER A 89 6.01 -2.70 -3.81
C SER A 89 7.15 -3.44 -4.48
N GLU A 90 7.03 -3.76 -5.78
CA GLU A 90 8.09 -4.40 -6.55
C GLU A 90 9.29 -3.49 -6.80
N ASP A 91 9.07 -2.18 -6.91
CA ASP A 91 10.14 -1.21 -7.09
C ASP A 91 10.81 -0.87 -5.76
N PHE A 92 10.05 -0.88 -4.67
CA PHE A 92 10.57 -0.70 -3.32
C PHE A 92 11.59 -1.77 -2.94
N LEU A 93 11.36 -3.03 -3.33
CA LEU A 93 12.28 -4.14 -3.05
C LEU A 93 13.60 -4.08 -3.85
N LYS A 94 13.73 -3.19 -4.85
CA LYS A 94 14.97 -3.02 -5.63
C LYS A 94 15.97 -2.07 -4.97
N ILE A 95 15.55 -1.37 -3.92
CA ILE A 95 16.31 -0.34 -3.20
C ILE A 95 16.86 -0.96 -1.92
#